data_AF-A0A5C4JES0-F1
#
_entry.id   AF-A0A5C4JES0-F1
#
_cell.length_a   1.000
_cell.length_b   1.000
_cell.length_c   1.000
_cell.angle_alpha   90.00
_cell.angle_beta   90.00
_cell.angle_gamma   90.00
#
_symmetry.space_group_name_H-M   'P 1'
#
loop_
_entity.id
_entity.type
_entity.pdbx_description
1 polymer ?
#
loop_
_entity_poly.entity_id
_entity_poly.type
_entity_poly.pdbx_seq_one_letter_code
_entity_poly.pdbx_strand_id
1 'polypeptide(L)'
;MSRPADLPREHDVRTAMQQLQVRRTAQRLLHTHLQPAADVHWSGISLDLTGTTFIEVTLTGCHLHTADFTGAIFSSIAEFSGTTFSEGAWFRNAAFSEDARFDKASFSGNAGFSGATFAGVAGLGRASFSRGVDLEAVTVADVSLAHQIPAGWEIQPASGAEGRFVPAGASSPSRS
;
A
#
# COMPACT_ATOMS: atom_id res chain seq x y z
N MET A 1 32.26 -32.85 11.77
CA MET A 1 32.36 -32.42 10.35
C MET A 1 31.14 -31.58 10.04
N SER A 2 31.25 -30.26 10.20
CA SER A 2 30.14 -29.33 9.96
C SER A 2 30.05 -29.00 8.47
N ARG A 3 28.85 -29.12 7.90
CA ARG A 3 28.53 -28.86 6.48
C ARG A 3 28.74 -27.37 6.17
N PRO A 4 29.45 -26.97 5.10
CA PRO A 4 29.56 -25.56 4.74
C PRO A 4 28.21 -25.03 4.26
N ALA A 5 27.89 -23.79 4.63
CA ALA A 5 26.72 -23.08 4.12
C ALA A 5 26.83 -22.93 2.60
N ASP A 6 25.79 -23.35 1.88
CA ASP A 6 25.69 -23.28 0.43
C ASP A 6 25.60 -21.80 0.03
N LEU A 7 26.73 -21.20 -0.34
CA LEU A 7 26.77 -19.83 -0.84
C LEU A 7 26.10 -19.80 -2.23
N PRO A 8 25.18 -18.85 -2.50
CA PRO A 8 24.52 -18.75 -3.80
C PRO A 8 25.54 -18.69 -4.94
N ARG A 9 25.32 -19.45 -6.01
CA ARG A 9 26.24 -19.45 -7.16
C ARG A 9 26.26 -18.07 -7.80
N GLU A 10 27.43 -17.59 -8.21
CA GLU A 10 27.62 -16.23 -8.76
C GLU A 10 26.67 -15.90 -9.94
N HIS A 11 26.26 -16.93 -10.69
CA HIS A 11 25.27 -16.81 -11.77
C HIS A 11 23.88 -16.39 -11.22
N ASP A 12 23.43 -16.98 -10.11
CA ASP A 12 22.15 -16.68 -9.48
C ASP A 12 22.14 -15.24 -8.93
N VAL A 13 23.27 -14.79 -8.39
CA VAL A 13 23.46 -13.40 -7.93
C VAL A 13 23.38 -12.42 -9.11
N ARG A 14 24.02 -12.71 -10.25
CA ARG A 14 23.98 -11.84 -11.43
C ARG A 14 22.59 -11.76 -12.06
N THR A 15 21.87 -12.89 -12.15
CA THR A 15 20.49 -12.90 -12.64
C THR A 15 19.57 -12.12 -11.70
N ALA A 16 19.72 -12.29 -10.38
CA ALA A 16 18.97 -11.53 -9.39
C ALA A 16 19.27 -10.02 -9.47
N MET A 17 20.53 -9.65 -9.69
CA MET A 17 20.96 -8.26 -9.88
C MET A 17 20.39 -7.65 -11.18
N GLN A 18 20.37 -8.39 -12.28
CA GLN A 18 19.77 -7.93 -13.54
C GLN A 18 18.26 -7.75 -13.42
N GLN A 19 17.57 -8.71 -12.80
CA GLN A 19 16.13 -8.58 -12.50
C GLN A 19 15.86 -7.38 -11.58
N LEU A 20 16.72 -7.13 -10.59
CA LEU A 20 16.68 -5.92 -9.75
C LEU A 20 16.94 -4.63 -10.55
N GLN A 21 17.81 -4.65 -11.55
CA GLN A 21 18.03 -3.49 -12.42
C GLN A 21 16.83 -3.22 -13.32
N VAL A 22 16.24 -4.27 -13.92
CA VAL A 22 15.02 -4.14 -14.74
C VAL A 22 13.86 -3.61 -13.91
N ARG A 23 13.62 -4.17 -12.71
CA ARG A 23 12.53 -3.68 -11.84
C ARG A 23 12.72 -2.21 -11.43
N ARG A 24 13.94 -1.81 -11.06
CA ARG A 24 14.23 -0.39 -10.73
C ARG A 24 14.03 0.52 -11.93
N THR A 25 14.39 0.07 -13.12
CA THR A 25 14.21 0.84 -14.35
C THR A 25 12.73 1.00 -14.67
N ALA A 26 11.96 -0.09 -14.62
CA ALA A 26 10.51 -0.06 -14.81
C ALA A 26 9.81 0.84 -13.77
N GLN A 27 10.20 0.75 -12.49
CA GLN A 27 9.69 1.63 -11.43
C GLN A 27 9.97 3.11 -11.73
N ARG A 28 11.18 3.43 -12.20
CA ARG A 28 11.54 4.80 -12.56
C ARG A 28 10.74 5.30 -13.77
N LEU A 29 10.54 4.46 -14.78
CA LEU A 29 9.70 4.79 -15.94
C LEU A 29 8.24 5.01 -15.54
N LEU A 30 7.68 4.13 -14.71
CA LEU A 30 6.32 4.30 -14.17
C LEU A 30 6.20 5.62 -13.41
N HIS A 31 7.07 5.88 -12.45
CA HIS A 31 7.06 7.14 -11.71
C HIS A 31 7.16 8.36 -12.64
N THR A 32 8.10 8.35 -13.59
CA THR A 32 8.28 9.46 -14.52
C THR A 32 7.06 9.69 -15.40
N HIS A 33 6.47 8.66 -16.00
CA HIS A 33 5.37 8.82 -16.97
C HIS A 33 3.99 8.90 -16.33
N LEU A 34 3.84 8.55 -15.06
CA LEU A 34 2.61 8.78 -14.29
C LEU A 34 2.56 10.18 -13.68
N GLN A 35 3.64 10.95 -13.70
CA GLN A 35 3.57 12.34 -13.28
C GLN A 35 2.82 13.19 -14.33
N PRO A 36 1.91 14.08 -13.90
CA PRO A 36 1.12 14.91 -14.82
C PRO A 36 1.98 15.92 -15.60
N ALA A 37 3.18 16.24 -15.09
CA ALA A 37 4.15 17.11 -15.75
C ALA A 37 5.08 16.38 -16.75
N ALA A 38 4.89 15.07 -16.96
CA ALA A 38 5.72 14.30 -17.87
C ALA A 38 5.44 14.65 -19.33
N ASP A 39 6.49 14.67 -20.16
CA ASP A 39 6.38 14.91 -21.61
C ASP A 39 5.44 13.90 -22.31
N VAL A 40 5.40 12.67 -21.79
CA VAL A 40 4.41 11.65 -22.17
C VAL A 40 3.76 11.13 -20.88
N HIS A 41 2.55 11.63 -20.59
CA HIS A 41 1.77 11.22 -19.42
C HIS A 41 0.83 10.05 -19.74
N TRP A 42 0.85 9.02 -18.89
CA TRP A 42 0.05 7.79 -19.06
C TRP A 42 -1.34 7.90 -18.42
N SER A 43 -2.09 8.94 -18.80
CA SER A 43 -3.36 9.35 -18.15
C SER A 43 -4.48 8.32 -18.13
N GLY A 44 -4.47 7.34 -19.04
CA GLY A 44 -5.51 6.31 -19.16
C GLY A 44 -5.05 4.89 -18.81
N ILE A 45 -3.81 4.72 -18.35
CA ILE A 45 -3.29 3.38 -18.09
C ILE A 45 -3.86 2.86 -16.77
N SER A 46 -4.43 1.66 -16.84
CA SER A 46 -4.77 0.86 -15.68
C SER A 46 -3.57 -0.01 -15.33
N LEU A 47 -3.03 0.14 -14.12
CA LEU A 47 -1.92 -0.67 -13.64
C LEU A 47 -2.46 -1.88 -12.89
N ASP A 48 -2.25 -3.07 -13.44
CA ASP A 48 -2.45 -4.32 -12.71
C ASP A 48 -1.11 -4.75 -12.10
N LEU A 49 -1.07 -4.72 -10.77
CA LEU A 49 0.07 -5.10 -9.94
C LEU A 49 -0.37 -6.12 -8.88
N THR A 50 -1.45 -6.86 -9.18
CA THR A 50 -2.03 -7.88 -8.31
C THR A 50 -0.96 -8.89 -7.88
N GLY A 51 -0.91 -9.19 -6.58
CA GLY A 51 0.03 -10.17 -5.99
C GLY A 51 1.52 -9.78 -6.08
N THR A 52 1.84 -8.57 -6.52
CA THR A 52 3.24 -8.14 -6.71
C THR A 52 3.90 -7.87 -5.37
N THR A 53 5.17 -8.27 -5.23
CA THR A 53 6.02 -7.86 -4.10
C THR A 53 6.84 -6.62 -4.47
N PHE A 54 6.62 -5.53 -3.76
CA PHE A 54 7.37 -4.28 -3.84
C PHE A 54 8.38 -4.21 -2.72
N ILE A 55 9.65 -4.01 -3.08
CA ILE A 55 10.70 -3.76 -2.09
C ILE A 55 10.70 -2.30 -1.68
N GLU A 56 10.59 -1.40 -2.64
CA GLU A 56 10.51 0.05 -2.43
C GLU A 56 9.60 0.58 -3.53
N VAL A 57 8.57 1.34 -3.18
CA VAL A 57 7.66 1.96 -4.15
C VAL A 57 7.39 3.40 -3.74
N THR A 58 7.56 4.29 -4.72
CA THR A 58 7.31 5.71 -4.57
C THR A 58 6.47 6.16 -5.76
N LEU A 59 5.24 6.58 -5.48
CA LEU A 59 4.32 7.17 -6.45
C LEU A 59 3.94 8.60 -6.08
N THR A 60 4.75 9.28 -5.25
CA THR A 60 4.49 10.64 -4.80
C THR A 60 4.12 11.59 -5.94
N GLY A 61 2.94 12.20 -5.85
CA GLY A 61 2.45 13.15 -6.86
C GLY A 61 2.13 12.54 -8.23
N CYS A 62 2.11 11.21 -8.37
CA CYS A 62 1.72 10.54 -9.61
C CYS A 62 0.20 10.59 -9.79
N HIS A 63 -0.24 10.53 -11.04
CA HIS A 63 -1.63 10.47 -11.45
C HIS A 63 -1.88 9.12 -12.12
N LEU A 64 -2.77 8.33 -11.54
CA LEU A 64 -3.17 7.02 -12.02
C LEU A 64 -4.65 7.03 -12.40
N HIS A 65 -4.97 6.30 -13.46
CA HIS A 65 -6.36 6.09 -13.84
C HIS A 65 -7.01 5.06 -12.90
N THR A 66 -6.61 3.81 -13.05
CA THR A 66 -6.95 2.70 -12.14
C THR A 66 -5.66 2.01 -11.71
N ALA A 67 -5.59 1.58 -10.45
CA ALA A 67 -4.47 0.77 -9.95
C ALA A 67 -4.96 -0.39 -9.09
N ASP A 68 -4.54 -1.60 -9.42
CA ASP A 68 -4.85 -2.81 -8.66
C ASP A 68 -3.58 -3.36 -7.99
N PHE A 69 -3.56 -3.31 -6.66
CA PHE A 69 -2.55 -3.86 -5.77
C PHE A 69 -3.15 -4.96 -4.89
N THR A 70 -4.22 -5.63 -5.34
CA THR A 70 -4.86 -6.71 -4.59
C THR A 70 -3.85 -7.81 -4.28
N GLY A 71 -3.71 -8.17 -3.00
CA GLY A 71 -2.75 -9.16 -2.53
C GLY A 71 -1.28 -8.75 -2.67
N ALA A 72 -0.98 -7.48 -2.99
CA ALA A 72 0.39 -7.01 -3.09
C ALA A 72 1.08 -7.00 -1.72
N ILE A 73 2.39 -7.19 -1.72
CA ILE A 73 3.24 -7.15 -0.52
C ILE A 73 4.18 -5.98 -0.67
N PHE A 74 4.12 -5.02 0.25
CA PHE A 74 5.05 -3.90 0.35
C PHE A 74 6.03 -4.19 1.48
N SER A 75 7.21 -4.70 1.14
CA SER A 75 8.19 -5.18 2.12
C SER A 75 9.06 -4.08 2.73
N SER A 76 8.91 -2.84 2.29
CA SER A 76 9.46 -1.64 2.94
C SER A 76 8.46 -0.49 2.83
N ILE A 77 8.89 0.73 3.13
CA ILE A 77 8.04 1.93 3.12
C ILE A 77 7.35 2.07 1.76
N ALA A 78 6.03 2.19 1.80
CA ALA A 78 5.19 2.40 0.62
C ALA A 78 4.70 3.85 0.58
N GLU A 79 5.19 4.61 -0.39
CA GLU A 79 4.97 6.06 -0.44
C GLU A 79 4.01 6.45 -1.57
N PHE A 80 2.81 6.88 -1.19
CA PHE A 80 1.74 7.33 -2.09
C PHE A 80 1.30 8.78 -1.80
N SER A 81 2.07 9.55 -1.03
CA SER A 81 1.67 10.92 -0.67
C SER A 81 1.41 11.79 -1.89
N GLY A 82 0.30 12.52 -1.90
CA GLY A 82 -0.10 13.38 -3.02
C GLY A 82 -0.45 12.65 -4.32
N THR A 83 -0.53 11.33 -4.33
CA THR A 83 -0.93 10.54 -5.52
C THR A 83 -2.42 10.75 -5.80
N THR A 84 -2.78 10.88 -7.07
CA THR A 84 -4.19 10.93 -7.50
C THR A 84 -4.57 9.61 -8.18
N PHE A 85 -5.63 8.98 -7.70
CA PHE A 85 -6.30 7.83 -8.34
C PHE A 85 -7.67 8.28 -8.84
N SER A 86 -7.83 8.39 -10.16
CA SER A 86 -9.01 9.04 -10.76
C SER A 86 -10.25 8.13 -10.84
N GLU A 87 -10.11 6.83 -11.10
CA GLU A 87 -11.24 5.89 -11.21
C GLU A 87 -11.28 4.80 -10.13
N GLY A 88 -10.13 4.28 -9.71
CA GLY A 88 -10.09 3.24 -8.68
C GLY A 88 -8.70 2.87 -8.18
N ALA A 89 -8.63 2.50 -6.90
CA ALA A 89 -7.40 2.01 -6.28
C ALA A 89 -7.71 0.86 -5.31
N TRP A 90 -7.26 -0.36 -5.65
CA TRP A 90 -7.52 -1.56 -4.87
C TRP A 90 -6.25 -2.03 -4.15
N PHE A 91 -6.32 -2.13 -2.84
CA PHE A 91 -5.29 -2.66 -1.94
C PHE A 91 -5.86 -3.82 -1.11
N ARG A 92 -6.83 -4.56 -1.67
CA ARG A 92 -7.51 -5.63 -0.95
C ARG A 92 -6.53 -6.73 -0.57
N ASN A 93 -6.53 -7.17 0.67
CA ASN A 93 -5.57 -8.15 1.20
C ASN A 93 -4.09 -7.77 0.98
N ALA A 94 -3.78 -6.49 0.77
CA ALA A 94 -2.40 -6.04 0.64
C ALA A 94 -1.72 -6.05 2.03
N ALA A 95 -0.43 -6.38 2.05
CA ALA A 95 0.36 -6.41 3.26
C ALA A 95 1.44 -5.32 3.22
N PHE A 96 1.43 -4.41 4.18
CA PHE A 96 2.45 -3.37 4.35
C PHE A 96 3.34 -3.73 5.53
N SER A 97 4.58 -4.12 5.26
CA SER A 97 5.55 -4.54 6.28
C SER A 97 6.17 -3.38 7.06
N GLU A 98 6.15 -2.17 6.49
CA GLU A 98 6.59 -0.93 7.14
C GLU A 98 5.50 0.16 6.99
N ASP A 99 5.87 1.43 7.16
CA ASP A 99 4.97 2.57 7.00
C ASP A 99 4.33 2.60 5.61
N ALA A 100 3.03 2.88 5.58
CA ALA A 100 2.26 3.10 4.37
C ALA A 100 1.69 4.52 4.38
N ARG A 101 2.20 5.39 3.52
CA ARG A 101 1.92 6.83 3.54
C ARG A 101 1.00 7.22 2.40
N PHE A 102 -0.19 7.71 2.75
CA PHE A 102 -1.20 8.21 1.82
C PHE A 102 -1.52 9.69 2.11
N ASP A 103 -0.61 10.42 2.74
CA ASP A 103 -0.81 11.83 3.07
C ASP A 103 -1.16 12.65 1.83
N LYS A 104 -2.32 13.34 1.87
CA LYS A 104 -2.83 14.13 0.73
C LYS A 104 -3.06 13.33 -0.55
N ALA A 105 -3.09 12.00 -0.50
CA ALA A 105 -3.53 11.20 -1.64
C ALA A 105 -5.00 11.50 -1.94
N SER A 106 -5.36 11.53 -3.21
CA SER A 106 -6.72 11.81 -3.68
C SER A 106 -7.28 10.58 -4.38
N PHE A 107 -8.36 10.03 -3.85
CA PHE A 107 -9.13 8.95 -4.45
C PHE A 107 -10.45 9.53 -4.97
N SER A 108 -10.49 9.84 -6.26
CA SER A 108 -11.71 10.34 -6.91
C SER A 108 -12.70 9.20 -7.20
N GLY A 109 -12.15 8.01 -7.44
CA GLY A 109 -12.88 6.76 -7.58
C GLY A 109 -13.19 6.06 -6.26
N ASN A 110 -13.49 4.76 -6.33
CA ASN A 110 -13.56 3.94 -5.11
C ASN A 110 -12.12 3.72 -4.59
N ALA A 111 -11.97 3.60 -3.27
CA ALA A 111 -10.73 3.16 -2.62
C ALA A 111 -11.02 1.95 -1.75
N GLY A 112 -10.36 0.82 -2.01
CA GLY A 112 -10.66 -0.44 -1.34
C GLY A 112 -9.42 -1.02 -0.67
N PHE A 113 -9.43 -1.09 0.65
CA PHE A 113 -8.37 -1.69 1.47
C PHE A 113 -8.87 -2.94 2.21
N SER A 114 -10.02 -3.49 1.85
CA SER A 114 -10.63 -4.61 2.59
C SER A 114 -9.62 -5.74 2.84
N GLY A 115 -9.45 -6.13 4.11
CA GLY A 115 -8.51 -7.18 4.53
C GLY A 115 -7.02 -6.80 4.46
N ALA A 116 -6.67 -5.55 4.19
CA ALA A 116 -5.28 -5.10 4.22
C ALA A 116 -4.69 -5.14 5.65
N THR A 117 -3.40 -5.39 5.75
CA THR A 117 -2.67 -5.44 7.03
C THR A 117 -1.52 -4.44 7.02
N PHE A 118 -1.44 -3.64 8.08
CA PHE A 118 -0.37 -2.66 8.29
C PHE A 118 0.48 -3.04 9.50
N ALA A 119 1.74 -3.41 9.27
CA ALA A 119 2.69 -3.69 10.34
C ALA A 119 3.36 -2.42 10.89
N GLY A 120 3.51 -1.39 10.03
CA GLY A 120 3.97 -0.05 10.43
C GLY A 120 2.85 0.97 10.50
N VAL A 121 3.19 2.26 10.44
CA VAL A 121 2.20 3.35 10.52
C VAL A 121 1.33 3.37 9.26
N ALA A 122 0.04 3.12 9.42
CA ALA A 122 -1.00 3.42 8.43
C ALA A 122 -1.32 4.94 8.40
N GLY A 123 -0.95 5.61 7.31
CA GLY A 123 -1.13 7.05 7.11
C GLY A 123 -2.27 7.40 6.15
N LEU A 124 -3.53 7.12 6.49
CA LEU A 124 -4.70 7.40 5.64
C LEU A 124 -5.49 8.65 6.03
N GLY A 125 -5.25 9.21 7.22
CA GLY A 125 -6.09 10.25 7.82
C GLY A 125 -6.10 11.59 7.08
N ARG A 126 -5.11 11.84 6.22
CA ARG A 126 -5.03 13.03 5.36
C ARG A 126 -5.35 12.74 3.89
N ALA A 127 -5.77 11.52 3.56
CA ALA A 127 -6.24 11.19 2.23
C ALA A 127 -7.67 11.69 2.01
N SER A 128 -8.01 12.03 0.77
CA SER A 128 -9.36 12.42 0.36
C SER A 128 -10.04 11.27 -0.38
N PHE A 129 -11.26 10.92 0.01
CA PHE A 129 -12.04 9.83 -0.59
C PHE A 129 -13.37 10.38 -1.10
N SER A 130 -13.52 10.51 -2.42
CA SER A 130 -14.70 11.15 -3.02
C SER A 130 -15.93 10.24 -3.03
N ARG A 131 -15.73 8.92 -3.15
CA ARG A 131 -16.81 7.91 -3.15
C ARG A 131 -16.84 7.04 -1.90
N GLY A 132 -16.07 7.42 -0.88
CA GLY A 132 -15.85 6.64 0.34
C GLY A 132 -14.67 5.67 0.24
N VAL A 133 -14.34 5.08 1.39
CA VAL A 133 -13.25 4.12 1.54
C VAL A 133 -13.78 2.86 2.20
N ASP A 134 -13.42 1.71 1.64
CA ASP A 134 -13.69 0.41 2.22
C ASP A 134 -12.47 -0.02 3.05
N LEU A 135 -12.62 0.03 4.38
CA LEU A 135 -11.62 -0.43 5.36
C LEU A 135 -12.11 -1.67 6.13
N GLU A 136 -13.04 -2.45 5.54
CA GLU A 136 -13.54 -3.65 6.20
C GLU A 136 -12.40 -4.64 6.47
N ALA A 137 -12.34 -5.18 7.69
CA ALA A 137 -11.34 -6.18 8.06
C ALA A 137 -9.88 -5.71 7.93
N VAL A 138 -9.63 -4.40 7.85
CA VAL A 138 -8.27 -3.86 7.92
C VAL A 138 -7.72 -4.04 9.33
N THR A 139 -6.48 -4.50 9.43
CA THR A 139 -5.78 -4.71 10.70
C THR A 139 -4.49 -3.91 10.80
N VAL A 140 -4.11 -3.58 12.03
CA VAL A 140 -2.79 -3.05 12.38
C VAL A 140 -2.11 -4.02 13.35
N ALA A 141 -0.79 -4.18 13.21
CA ALA A 141 -0.03 -5.04 14.10
C ALA A 141 0.22 -4.41 15.49
N ASP A 142 0.24 -3.07 15.56
CA ASP A 142 0.53 -2.34 16.79
C ASP A 142 -0.29 -1.04 16.92
N VAL A 143 -1.36 -1.09 17.71
CA VAL A 143 -2.26 0.04 18.00
C VAL A 143 -1.58 1.20 18.72
N SER A 144 -0.39 1.01 19.30
CA SER A 144 0.35 2.08 19.98
C SER A 144 1.03 3.03 19.01
N LEU A 145 1.16 2.65 17.75
CA LEU A 145 1.69 3.50 16.70
C LEU A 145 0.75 4.68 16.41
N ALA A 146 1.32 5.80 15.99
CA ALA A 146 0.59 7.01 15.65
C ALA A 146 -0.12 6.90 14.28
N HIS A 147 -1.03 5.92 14.15
CA HIS A 147 -1.84 5.73 12.96
C HIS A 147 -2.69 6.96 12.66
N GLN A 148 -2.69 7.37 11.40
CA GLN A 148 -3.58 8.42 10.94
C GLN A 148 -4.75 7.77 10.23
N ILE A 149 -5.90 7.75 10.88
CA ILE A 149 -7.10 7.09 10.38
C ILE A 149 -8.08 8.10 9.77
N PRO A 150 -8.83 7.72 8.72
CA PRO A 150 -9.83 8.60 8.12
C PRO A 150 -10.96 8.92 9.10
N ALA A 151 -11.60 10.08 8.92
CA ALA A 151 -12.77 10.44 9.71
C ALA A 151 -13.89 9.38 9.59
N GLY A 152 -14.60 9.13 10.70
CA GLY A 152 -15.65 8.10 10.75
C GLY A 152 -15.14 6.68 10.96
N TRP A 153 -13.83 6.49 11.17
CA TRP A 153 -13.22 5.22 11.54
C TRP A 153 -12.40 5.34 12.82
N GLU A 154 -12.32 4.26 13.56
CA GLU A 154 -11.47 4.10 14.75
C GLU A 154 -10.74 2.75 14.70
N ILE A 155 -9.64 2.62 15.45
CA ILE A 155 -8.94 1.34 15.61
C ILE A 155 -9.40 0.75 16.94
N GLN A 156 -10.10 -0.38 16.87
CA GLN A 156 -10.46 -1.16 18.04
C GLN A 156 -9.36 -2.19 18.33
N PRO A 157 -8.78 -2.21 19.54
CA PRO A 157 -7.85 -3.25 19.94
C PRO A 157 -8.52 -4.64 19.90
N ALA A 158 -7.83 -5.63 19.35
CA ALA A 158 -8.34 -7.00 19.25
C ALA A 158 -7.65 -7.92 20.26
N SER A 159 -6.34 -8.14 20.10
CA SER A 159 -5.54 -8.97 21.01
C SER A 159 -4.08 -8.52 21.03
N GLY A 160 -3.50 -8.40 22.22
CA GLY A 160 -2.12 -7.91 22.35
C GLY A 160 -1.98 -6.48 21.84
N ALA A 161 -1.00 -6.26 20.96
CA ALA A 161 -0.80 -4.98 20.30
C ALA A 161 -1.67 -4.82 19.03
N GLU A 162 -2.34 -5.87 18.56
CA GLU A 162 -3.08 -5.82 17.30
C GLU A 162 -4.40 -5.06 17.43
N GLY A 163 -4.80 -4.41 16.34
CA GLY A 163 -6.07 -3.71 16.24
C GLY A 163 -6.74 -3.90 14.88
N ARG A 164 -8.02 -3.56 14.85
CA ARG A 164 -8.85 -3.61 13.65
C ARG A 164 -9.53 -2.27 13.42
N PHE A 165 -9.62 -1.85 12.17
CA PHE A 165 -10.43 -0.70 11.79
C PHE A 165 -11.92 -1.04 11.92
N VAL A 166 -12.66 -0.16 12.59
CA VAL A 166 -14.12 -0.24 12.72
C VAL A 166 -14.73 1.15 12.49
N PRO A 167 -15.97 1.24 11.98
CA PRO A 167 -16.66 2.52 11.87
C PRO A 167 -16.86 3.15 13.25
N ALA A 168 -16.45 4.42 13.39
CA ALA A 168 -16.59 5.16 14.64
C ALA A 168 -18.08 5.28 15.01
N GLY A 169 -18.44 4.81 16.20
CA GLY A 169 -19.83 4.80 16.68
C GLY A 169 -20.59 3.49 16.45
N ALA A 170 -19.97 2.47 15.86
CA ALA A 170 -20.45 1.10 15.93
C ALA A 170 -20.30 0.59 17.37
N SER A 171 -21.22 1.00 18.25
CA SER A 171 -21.29 0.57 19.64
C SER A 171 -21.22 -0.96 19.68
N SER A 172 -20.26 -1.50 20.44
CA SER A 172 -20.21 -2.92 20.79
C SER A 172 -21.63 -3.39 21.14
N PRO A 173 -22.18 -4.47 20.55
CA PRO A 173 -23.43 -5.00 21.05
C PRO A 173 -23.19 -5.36 22.51
N SER A 174 -23.89 -4.66 23.40
CA SER A 174 -23.89 -4.94 24.82
C SER A 174 -24.25 -6.41 25.00
N ARG A 175 -23.30 -7.20 25.49
CA ARG A 175 -23.52 -8.60 25.83
C ARG A 175 -24.38 -8.62 27.09
N SER A 176 -25.70 -8.72 26.91
CA SER A 176 -26.66 -9.07 27.96
C SER A 176 -26.56 -10.54 28.33
#